data_AF-A0A9D5JH78-F1
#
_entry.id   AF-A0A9D5JH78-F1
#
_cell.length_a   1.000
_cell.length_b   1.000
_cell.length_c   1.000
_cell.angle_alpha   90.00
_cell.angle_beta   90.00
_cell.angle_gamma   90.00
#
_symmetry.space_group_name_H-M   'P 1'
#
loop_
_entity.id
_entity.type
_entity.pdbx_description
1 polymer ?
#
loop_
_entity_poly.entity_id
_entity_poly.type
_entity_poly.pdbx_seq_one_letter_code
_entity_poly.pdbx_strand_id
1 'polypeptide(L)'
;MSRSDERPYMIRTYDRWFILLIVLVAGWYLFRPIFAYTAYYRGVSFERMIQTKTAEHYYRKAIAIYPAGPDGWIALGELYYMWAPAQPAYYERGVDLLRRGLAFNPENAKLAFDLGRMYFRAHDYGHAIPVLLQSARNDPRGMFAWDYAAWASLHLGRRVDAGLFWRRALRITPSNPAVLAALKHYGV
;
A
#
# COMPACT_ATOMS: atom_id res chain seq x y z
N MET A 1 -32.73 -21.68 61.73
CA MET A 1 -31.89 -20.69 61.02
C MET A 1 -31.25 -21.39 59.83
N SER A 2 -31.93 -21.38 58.68
CA SER A 2 -31.39 -21.95 57.43
C SER A 2 -30.56 -20.85 56.76
N ARG A 3 -29.24 -21.03 56.68
CA ARG A 3 -28.34 -20.10 56.00
C ARG A 3 -28.70 -20.08 54.52
N SER A 4 -29.06 -18.92 53.99
CA SER A 4 -29.14 -18.66 52.57
C SER A 4 -27.79 -19.04 51.94
N ASP A 5 -27.82 -20.01 51.03
CA ASP A 5 -26.66 -20.48 50.28
C ASP A 5 -26.34 -19.40 49.22
N GLU A 6 -25.79 -18.26 49.68
CA GLU A 6 -25.26 -17.19 48.84
C GLU A 6 -23.94 -17.64 48.23
N ARG A 7 -24.00 -18.53 47.24
CA ARG A 7 -22.83 -18.86 46.44
C ARG A 7 -22.58 -17.71 45.46
N PRO A 8 -21.50 -16.93 45.63
CA PRO A 8 -21.24 -15.80 44.76
C PRO A 8 -20.82 -16.36 43.40
N TYR A 9 -21.64 -16.13 42.38
CA TYR A 9 -21.33 -16.35 40.95
C TYR A 9 -21.11 -17.81 40.52
N MET A 10 -22.18 -18.63 40.53
CA MET A 10 -22.22 -19.77 39.59
C MET A 10 -22.34 -19.21 38.17
N ILE A 11 -21.24 -19.21 37.43
CA ILE A 11 -21.21 -19.01 35.97
C ILE A 11 -22.21 -20.01 35.38
N ARG A 12 -23.36 -19.54 34.91
CA ARG A 12 -24.39 -20.42 34.33
C ARG A 12 -23.81 -21.08 33.08
N THR A 13 -24.28 -22.26 32.71
CA THR A 13 -23.84 -22.96 31.48
C THR A 13 -23.96 -22.09 30.23
N TYR A 14 -24.91 -21.14 30.21
CA TYR A 14 -25.05 -20.12 29.16
C TYR A 14 -23.88 -19.13 29.10
N ASP A 15 -23.27 -18.79 30.24
CA ASP A 15 -22.15 -17.86 30.31
C ASP A 15 -20.89 -18.47 29.68
N ARG A 16 -20.72 -19.80 29.71
CA ARG A 16 -19.57 -20.48 29.07
C ARG A 16 -19.57 -20.33 27.55
N TRP A 17 -20.72 -20.47 26.91
CA TRP A 17 -20.85 -20.29 25.46
C TRP A 17 -20.68 -18.83 25.05
N PHE A 18 -21.16 -17.90 25.88
CA PHE A 18 -20.96 -16.47 25.68
C PHE A 18 -19.48 -16.07 25.82
N ILE A 19 -18.79 -16.57 26.85
CA ILE A 19 -17.35 -16.36 27.04
C ILE A 19 -16.57 -16.99 25.88
N LEU A 20 -16.92 -18.22 25.46
CA LEU A 20 -16.29 -18.87 24.31
C LEU A 20 -16.45 -18.04 23.03
N LEU A 21 -17.66 -17.52 22.78
CA LEU A 21 -17.93 -16.66 21.62
C LEU A 21 -17.06 -15.39 21.67
N ILE A 22 -16.98 -14.73 22.83
CA ILE A 22 -16.12 -13.55 23.01
C ILE A 22 -14.66 -13.90 22.73
N VAL A 23 -14.15 -15.00 23.28
CA VAL A 23 -12.75 -15.44 23.08
C VAL A 23 -12.49 -15.76 21.61
N LEU A 24 -13.41 -16.41 20.92
CA LEU A 24 -13.25 -16.72 19.49
C LEU A 24 -13.28 -15.46 18.62
N VAL A 25 -14.20 -14.53 18.91
CA VAL A 25 -14.30 -13.25 18.18
C VAL A 25 -13.09 -12.38 18.47
N ALA A 26 -12.75 -12.16 19.75
CA ALA A 26 -11.59 -11.38 20.16
C ALA A 26 -10.29 -12.01 19.64
N GLY A 27 -10.16 -13.34 19.72
CA GLY A 27 -9.06 -14.09 19.16
C GLY A 27 -8.93 -13.85 17.66
N TRP A 28 -10.03 -13.98 16.90
CA TRP A 28 -10.01 -13.66 15.47
C TRP A 28 -9.48 -12.24 15.23
N TYR A 29 -10.05 -11.21 15.87
CA TYR A 29 -9.60 -9.82 15.71
C TYR A 29 -8.13 -9.61 16.08
N LEU A 30 -7.65 -10.23 17.16
CA LEU A 30 -6.27 -10.13 17.62
C LEU A 30 -5.30 -10.80 16.63
N PHE A 31 -5.67 -11.95 16.08
CA PHE A 31 -4.83 -12.73 15.16
C PHE A 31 -5.01 -12.34 13.68
N ARG A 32 -5.94 -11.43 13.33
CA ARG A 32 -6.14 -10.93 11.96
C ARG A 32 -4.84 -10.50 11.27
N PRO A 33 -3.96 -9.68 11.89
CA PRO A 33 -2.71 -9.27 11.24
C PRO A 33 -1.81 -10.47 10.92
N ILE A 34 -1.72 -11.45 11.82
CA ILE A 34 -0.90 -12.66 11.63
C ILE A 34 -1.46 -13.50 10.48
N PHE A 35 -2.77 -13.72 10.44
CA PHE A 35 -3.39 -14.46 9.34
C PHE A 35 -3.23 -13.75 8.00
N ALA A 36 -3.37 -12.42 7.97
CA ALA A 36 -3.11 -11.63 6.77
C ALA A 36 -1.65 -11.74 6.33
N TYR A 37 -0.71 -11.69 7.28
CA TYR A 37 0.72 -11.84 7.03
C TYR A 37 1.09 -13.22 6.46
N THR A 38 0.47 -14.30 6.96
CA THR A 38 0.66 -15.64 6.37
C THR A 38 0.09 -15.75 4.96
N ALA A 39 -1.06 -15.14 4.69
CA ALA A 39 -1.63 -15.09 3.34
C ALA A 39 -0.73 -14.29 2.39
N TYR A 40 -0.21 -13.14 2.86
CA TYR A 40 0.76 -12.32 2.13
C TYR A 40 2.00 -13.13 1.73
N TYR A 41 2.65 -13.84 2.66
CA TYR A 41 3.85 -14.62 2.33
C TYR A 41 3.59 -15.81 1.41
N ARG A 42 2.39 -16.41 1.45
CA ARG A 42 1.99 -17.38 0.43
C ARG A 42 1.94 -16.71 -0.94
N GLY A 43 1.35 -15.51 -1.02
CA GLY A 43 1.36 -14.69 -2.25
C GLY A 43 2.77 -14.47 -2.79
N VAL A 44 3.69 -14.01 -1.93
CA VAL A 44 5.11 -13.80 -2.31
C VAL A 44 5.77 -15.08 -2.80
N SER A 45 5.47 -16.22 -2.16
CA SER A 45 6.04 -17.51 -2.54
C SER A 45 5.55 -17.95 -3.93
N PHE A 46 4.25 -17.80 -4.22
CA PHE A 46 3.68 -18.10 -5.54
C PHE A 46 4.13 -17.11 -6.63
N GLU A 47 4.34 -15.84 -6.27
CA GLU A 47 4.91 -14.84 -7.18
C GLU A 47 6.33 -15.23 -7.61
N ARG A 48 7.17 -15.69 -6.67
CA ARG A 48 8.52 -16.22 -6.98
C ARG A 48 8.48 -17.47 -7.86
N MET A 49 7.38 -18.22 -7.82
CA MET A 49 7.13 -19.36 -8.71
C MET A 49 6.49 -18.95 -10.06
N ILE A 50 6.33 -17.65 -10.33
CA ILE A 50 5.71 -17.09 -11.54
C ILE A 50 4.22 -17.49 -11.68
N GLN A 51 3.61 -17.99 -10.60
CA GLN A 51 2.18 -18.32 -10.57
C GLN A 51 1.36 -17.08 -10.20
N THR A 52 1.16 -16.21 -11.18
CA THR A 52 0.54 -14.88 -11.00
C THR A 52 -0.88 -14.93 -10.43
N LYS A 53 -1.73 -15.83 -10.97
CA LYS A 53 -3.13 -15.96 -10.53
C LYS A 53 -3.24 -16.42 -9.08
N THR A 54 -2.40 -17.34 -8.64
CA THR A 54 -2.39 -17.81 -7.25
C THR A 54 -1.78 -16.76 -6.32
N ALA A 55 -0.73 -16.06 -6.75
CA ALA A 55 -0.19 -14.91 -6.02
C ALA A 55 -1.26 -13.84 -5.77
N GLU A 56 -1.97 -13.41 -6.83
CA GLU A 56 -3.08 -12.47 -6.75
C GLU A 56 -4.17 -12.94 -5.77
N HIS A 57 -4.57 -14.21 -5.85
CA HIS A 57 -5.55 -14.78 -4.93
C HIS A 57 -5.14 -14.60 -3.46
N TYR A 58 -3.89 -14.92 -3.13
CA TYR A 58 -3.39 -14.81 -1.76
C TYR A 58 -3.22 -13.37 -1.28
N TYR A 59 -2.79 -12.46 -2.15
CA TYR A 59 -2.75 -11.03 -1.80
C TYR A 59 -4.14 -10.46 -1.56
N ARG A 60 -5.14 -10.80 -2.40
CA ARG A 60 -6.54 -10.41 -2.16
C ARG A 60 -7.08 -10.98 -0.84
N LYS A 61 -6.68 -12.20 -0.49
CA LYS A 61 -7.02 -12.81 0.81
C LYS A 61 -6.39 -12.06 1.97
N ALA A 62 -5.12 -11.66 1.87
CA ALA A 62 -4.45 -10.86 2.89
C ALA A 62 -5.19 -9.52 3.12
N ILE A 63 -5.54 -8.83 2.04
CA ILE A 63 -6.34 -7.60 2.08
C ILE A 63 -7.70 -7.83 2.75
N ALA A 64 -8.42 -8.89 2.39
CA ALA A 64 -9.73 -9.18 2.96
C ALA A 64 -9.67 -9.48 4.46
N ILE A 65 -8.61 -10.17 4.92
CA ILE A 65 -8.41 -10.48 6.33
C ILE A 65 -8.07 -9.22 7.12
N TYR A 66 -7.13 -8.39 6.64
CA TYR A 66 -6.68 -7.20 7.35
C TYR A 66 -6.49 -6.00 6.39
N PRO A 67 -7.58 -5.28 6.04
CA PRO A 67 -7.53 -4.15 5.12
C PRO A 67 -6.67 -2.98 5.63
N ALA A 68 -6.53 -2.84 6.95
CA ALA A 68 -5.68 -1.83 7.58
C ALA A 68 -4.18 -2.12 7.42
N GLY A 69 -3.79 -3.33 7.01
CA GLY A 69 -2.39 -3.66 6.73
C GLY A 69 -2.00 -3.25 5.30
N PRO A 70 -0.93 -2.48 5.10
CA PRO A 70 -0.55 -1.99 3.78
C PRO A 70 0.08 -3.08 2.88
N ASP A 71 0.68 -4.12 3.45
CA ASP A 71 1.50 -5.11 2.72
C ASP A 71 0.77 -5.79 1.57
N GLY A 72 -0.47 -6.22 1.80
CA GLY A 72 -1.28 -6.89 0.77
C GLY A 72 -1.65 -5.96 -0.38
N TRP A 73 -1.94 -4.68 -0.09
CA TRP A 73 -2.24 -3.67 -1.09
C TRP A 73 -1.00 -3.33 -1.92
N ILE A 74 0.15 -3.17 -1.26
CA ILE A 74 1.44 -2.87 -1.90
C ILE A 74 1.82 -4.02 -2.84
N ALA A 75 1.88 -5.25 -2.35
CA ALA A 75 2.34 -6.37 -3.17
C ALA A 75 1.41 -6.68 -4.34
N LEU A 76 0.08 -6.58 -4.15
CA LEU A 76 -0.83 -6.74 -5.29
C LEU A 76 -0.73 -5.58 -6.28
N GLY A 77 -0.50 -4.35 -5.79
CA GLY A 77 -0.22 -3.20 -6.65
C GLY A 77 1.07 -3.36 -7.46
N GLU A 78 2.15 -3.86 -6.84
CA GLU A 78 3.40 -4.17 -7.52
C GLU A 78 3.23 -5.30 -8.55
N LEU A 79 2.45 -6.34 -8.22
CA LEU A 79 2.09 -7.39 -9.16
C LEU A 79 1.36 -6.80 -10.37
N TYR A 80 0.32 -5.99 -10.17
CA TYR A 80 -0.40 -5.35 -11.27
C TYR A 80 0.50 -4.43 -12.10
N TYR A 81 1.38 -3.66 -11.46
CA TYR A 81 2.34 -2.81 -12.15
C TYR A 81 3.29 -3.61 -13.06
N MET A 82 3.78 -4.75 -12.58
CA MET A 82 4.70 -5.62 -13.31
C MET A 82 4.05 -6.27 -14.53
N TRP A 83 2.78 -6.66 -14.44
CA TRP A 83 2.05 -7.34 -15.52
C TRP A 83 1.28 -6.39 -16.45
N ALA A 84 1.14 -5.13 -16.09
CA ALA A 84 0.43 -4.13 -16.89
C ALA A 84 0.98 -3.92 -18.32
N PRO A 85 2.29 -3.98 -18.60
CA PRO A 85 2.79 -3.90 -19.98
C PRO A 85 2.24 -4.99 -20.91
N ALA A 86 1.97 -6.19 -20.37
CA ALA A 86 1.39 -7.30 -21.13
C ALA A 86 -0.14 -7.21 -21.21
N GLN A 87 -0.77 -6.57 -20.24
CA GLN A 87 -2.23 -6.44 -20.12
C GLN A 87 -2.58 -5.06 -19.54
N PRO A 88 -2.84 -4.05 -20.41
CA PRO A 88 -3.06 -2.67 -19.97
C PRO A 88 -4.18 -2.47 -18.94
N ALA A 89 -5.17 -3.38 -18.91
CA ALA A 89 -6.23 -3.39 -17.91
C ALA A 89 -5.71 -3.48 -16.45
N TYR A 90 -4.50 -3.97 -16.22
CA TYR A 90 -3.90 -3.96 -14.88
C TYR A 90 -3.53 -2.55 -14.40
N TYR A 91 -3.33 -1.56 -15.28
CA TYR A 91 -3.13 -0.18 -14.83
C TYR A 91 -4.38 0.34 -14.11
N GLU A 92 -5.56 0.18 -14.70
CA GLU A 92 -6.83 0.60 -14.10
C GLU A 92 -7.12 -0.15 -12.81
N ARG A 93 -6.93 -1.49 -12.82
CA ARG A 93 -7.09 -2.32 -11.60
C ARG A 93 -6.11 -1.92 -10.51
N GLY A 94 -4.86 -1.63 -10.87
CA GLY A 94 -3.81 -1.16 -9.97
C GLY A 94 -4.13 0.19 -9.34
N VAL A 95 -4.59 1.15 -10.15
CA VAL A 95 -5.02 2.46 -9.66
C VAL A 95 -6.17 2.32 -8.65
N ASP A 96 -7.23 1.59 -9.00
CA ASP A 96 -8.38 1.44 -8.11
C ASP A 96 -8.01 0.68 -6.83
N LEU A 97 -7.21 -0.37 -6.94
CA LEU A 97 -6.71 -1.13 -5.80
C LEU A 97 -5.89 -0.25 -4.85
N LEU A 98 -4.88 0.44 -5.36
CA LEU A 98 -3.97 1.26 -4.54
C LEU A 98 -4.68 2.48 -3.95
N ARG A 99 -5.66 3.05 -4.66
CA ARG A 99 -6.54 4.10 -4.13
C ARG A 99 -7.33 3.61 -2.92
N ARG A 100 -7.90 2.40 -2.98
CA ARG A 100 -8.58 1.79 -1.81
C ARG A 100 -7.60 1.52 -0.67
N GLY A 101 -6.41 0.99 -0.97
CA GLY A 101 -5.36 0.75 0.03
C GLY A 101 -4.91 2.02 0.74
N LEU A 102 -4.75 3.11 -0.02
CA LEU A 102 -4.42 4.43 0.53
C LEU A 102 -5.57 5.02 1.36
N ALA A 103 -6.83 4.72 1.05
CA ALA A 103 -7.95 5.13 1.90
C ALA A 103 -7.92 4.46 3.28
N PHE A 104 -7.42 3.23 3.39
CA PHE A 104 -7.16 2.58 4.69
C PHE A 104 -5.88 3.08 5.37
N ASN A 105 -4.90 3.55 4.60
CA ASN A 105 -3.57 3.91 5.06
C ASN A 105 -3.13 5.28 4.49
N PRO A 106 -3.80 6.39 4.85
CA PRO A 106 -3.64 7.69 4.18
C PRO A 106 -2.23 8.28 4.29
N GLU A 107 -1.49 7.91 5.33
CA GLU A 107 -0.14 8.41 5.58
C GLU A 107 0.95 7.50 4.99
N ASN A 108 0.58 6.35 4.40
CA ASN A 108 1.56 5.39 3.90
C ASN A 108 2.23 5.89 2.61
N ALA A 109 3.49 6.29 2.73
CA ALA A 109 4.27 6.83 1.62
C ALA A 109 4.48 5.83 0.47
N LYS A 110 4.62 4.53 0.76
CA LYS A 110 4.81 3.48 -0.26
C LYS A 110 3.55 3.31 -1.11
N LEU A 111 2.37 3.24 -0.49
CA LEU A 111 1.10 3.16 -1.20
C LEU A 111 0.86 4.39 -2.08
N ALA A 112 1.13 5.58 -1.56
CA ALA A 112 1.05 6.81 -2.34
C ALA A 112 2.06 6.79 -3.51
N PHE A 113 3.29 6.32 -3.29
CA PHE A 113 4.29 6.19 -4.35
C PHE A 113 3.84 5.22 -5.43
N ASP A 114 3.37 4.03 -5.06
CA ASP A 114 2.94 3.01 -6.00
C ASP A 114 1.73 3.49 -6.81
N LEU A 115 0.77 4.17 -6.18
CA LEU A 115 -0.38 4.77 -6.87
C LEU A 115 0.08 5.83 -7.86
N GLY A 116 0.95 6.74 -7.43
CA GLY A 116 1.51 7.79 -8.29
C GLY A 116 2.31 7.22 -9.47
N ARG A 117 3.09 6.16 -9.24
CA ARG A 117 3.85 5.45 -10.27
C ARG A 117 2.94 4.69 -11.23
N MET A 118 1.82 4.14 -10.74
CA MET A 118 0.80 3.50 -11.58
C MET A 118 0.14 4.53 -12.52
N TYR A 119 -0.28 5.69 -11.99
CA TYR A 119 -0.78 6.81 -12.80
C TYR A 119 0.24 7.28 -13.83
N PHE A 120 1.52 7.41 -13.43
CA PHE A 120 2.60 7.80 -14.33
C PHE A 120 2.73 6.85 -15.53
N ARG A 121 2.66 5.54 -15.30
CA ARG A 121 2.70 4.54 -16.38
C ARG A 121 1.43 4.50 -17.23
N ALA A 122 0.29 4.82 -16.63
CA ALA A 122 -0.96 5.02 -17.36
C ALA A 122 -1.00 6.34 -18.15
N HIS A 123 0.09 7.12 -18.17
CA HIS A 123 0.18 8.45 -18.78
C HIS A 123 -0.76 9.51 -18.17
N ASP A 124 -1.34 9.22 -17.00
CA ASP A 124 -2.16 10.16 -16.24
C ASP A 124 -1.29 10.98 -15.30
N TYR A 125 -0.48 11.86 -15.89
CA TYR A 125 0.46 12.70 -15.15
C TYR A 125 -0.25 13.70 -14.23
N GLY A 126 -1.48 14.09 -14.57
CA GLY A 126 -2.29 15.03 -13.78
C GLY A 126 -2.62 14.46 -12.40
N HIS A 127 -3.04 13.20 -12.33
CA HIS A 127 -3.29 12.52 -11.05
C HIS A 127 -2.01 11.97 -10.40
N ALA A 128 -0.97 11.66 -11.18
CA ALA A 128 0.30 11.17 -10.64
C ALA A 128 0.97 12.19 -9.70
N ILE A 129 1.09 13.46 -10.12
CA ILE A 129 1.82 14.50 -9.38
C ILE A 129 1.32 14.67 -7.93
N PRO A 130 0.02 14.93 -7.65
CA PRO A 130 -0.43 15.17 -6.28
C PRO A 130 -0.15 13.98 -5.34
N VAL A 131 -0.35 12.75 -5.82
CA VAL A 131 -0.12 11.54 -5.02
C VAL A 131 1.39 11.29 -4.80
N LEU A 132 2.22 11.52 -5.81
CA LEU A 132 3.68 11.46 -5.67
C LEU A 132 4.19 12.52 -4.68
N LEU A 133 3.64 13.73 -4.71
CA LEU A 133 3.99 14.77 -3.76
C LEU A 133 3.52 14.44 -2.34
N GLN A 134 2.36 13.78 -2.17
CA GLN A 134 1.93 13.26 -0.87
C GLN A 134 2.91 12.21 -0.34
N SER A 135 3.30 11.24 -1.18
CA SER A 135 4.32 10.25 -0.82
C SER A 135 5.62 10.91 -0.37
N ALA A 136 6.10 11.90 -1.13
CA ALA A 136 7.34 12.61 -0.87
C ALA A 136 7.29 13.53 0.37
N ARG A 137 6.10 13.92 0.84
CA ARG A 137 5.90 14.64 2.11
C ARG A 137 5.92 13.68 3.29
N ASN A 138 5.31 12.50 3.15
CA ASN A 138 5.18 11.51 4.22
C ASN A 138 6.50 10.77 4.45
N ASP A 139 7.26 10.53 3.39
CA ASP A 139 8.64 10.04 3.48
C ASP A 139 9.58 10.87 2.58
N PRO A 140 10.15 11.96 3.12
CA PRO A 140 11.04 12.84 2.37
C PRO A 140 12.34 12.19 1.90
N ARG A 141 12.79 11.10 2.55
CA ARG A 141 13.98 10.32 2.16
C ARG A 141 13.62 9.03 1.42
N GLY A 142 12.32 8.79 1.24
CA GLY A 142 11.76 7.58 0.69
C GLY A 142 12.02 7.44 -0.81
N MET A 143 11.20 6.62 -1.45
CA MET A 143 11.27 6.33 -2.89
C MET A 143 11.47 7.56 -3.77
N PHE A 144 11.80 7.33 -5.04
CA PHE A 144 12.05 8.33 -6.09
C PHE A 144 10.83 9.25 -6.42
N ALA A 145 9.91 9.50 -5.49
CA ALA A 145 8.69 10.25 -5.64
C ALA A 145 8.91 11.67 -6.20
N TRP A 146 9.91 12.41 -5.72
CA TRP A 146 10.26 13.72 -6.28
C TRP A 146 10.73 13.64 -7.73
N ASP A 147 11.45 12.58 -8.10
CA ASP A 147 11.92 12.37 -9.48
C ASP A 147 10.74 11.98 -10.39
N TYR A 148 9.88 11.06 -9.98
CA TYR A 148 8.65 10.74 -10.71
C TYR A 148 7.73 11.96 -10.88
N ALA A 149 7.62 12.83 -9.86
CA ALA A 149 6.85 14.06 -9.95
C ALA A 149 7.47 15.06 -10.94
N ALA A 150 8.80 15.13 -10.99
CA ALA A 150 9.53 15.94 -11.96
C ALA A 150 9.31 15.44 -13.40
N TRP A 151 9.45 14.13 -13.63
CA TRP A 151 9.16 13.51 -14.93
C TRP A 151 7.70 13.72 -15.34
N ALA A 152 6.74 13.52 -14.43
CA ALA A 152 5.33 13.76 -14.70
C ALA A 152 5.07 15.22 -15.10
N SER A 153 5.71 16.16 -14.41
CA SER A 153 5.60 17.59 -14.71
C SER A 153 6.19 17.95 -16.06
N LEU A 154 7.32 17.33 -16.42
CA LEU A 154 7.95 17.49 -17.73
C LEU A 154 7.01 17.02 -18.86
N HIS A 155 6.36 15.86 -18.69
CA HIS A 155 5.41 15.33 -19.67
C HIS A 155 4.17 16.23 -19.85
N LEU A 156 3.80 17.00 -18.82
CA LEU A 156 2.75 18.03 -18.91
C LEU A 156 3.24 19.37 -19.47
N GLY A 157 4.51 19.47 -19.89
CA GLY A 157 5.12 20.72 -20.37
C GLY A 157 5.51 21.71 -19.27
N ARG A 158 5.36 21.34 -17.99
CA ARG A 158 5.68 22.20 -16.83
C ARG A 158 7.16 22.10 -16.46
N ARG A 159 8.02 22.62 -17.34
CA ARG A 159 9.49 22.55 -17.19
C ARG A 159 10.01 23.21 -15.92
N VAL A 160 9.43 24.34 -15.51
CA VAL A 160 9.82 25.06 -14.30
C VAL A 160 9.57 24.19 -13.06
N ASP A 161 8.38 23.59 -12.96
CA ASP A 161 8.01 22.69 -11.86
C ASP A 161 8.91 21.45 -11.82
N ALA A 162 9.21 20.86 -12.98
CA ALA A 162 10.12 19.72 -13.09
C ALA A 162 11.52 20.06 -12.53
N GLY A 163 12.07 21.21 -12.91
CA GLY A 163 13.34 21.70 -12.38
C GLY A 163 13.32 21.90 -10.86
N LEU A 164 12.23 22.44 -10.31
CA LEU A 164 12.05 22.61 -8.86
C LEU A 164 12.01 21.25 -8.14
N PHE A 165 11.29 20.27 -8.68
CA PHE A 165 11.19 18.93 -8.09
C PHE A 165 12.51 18.17 -8.14
N TRP A 166 13.28 18.23 -9.24
CA TRP A 166 14.63 17.65 -9.26
C TRP A 166 15.60 18.33 -8.31
N ARG A 167 15.57 19.67 -8.19
CA ARG A 167 16.36 20.39 -7.18
C ARG A 167 16.00 19.93 -5.77
N ARG A 168 14.70 19.68 -5.49
CA ARG A 168 14.24 19.11 -4.22
C ARG A 168 14.79 17.69 -4.02
N ALA A 169 14.72 16.84 -5.04
CA ALA A 169 15.27 15.48 -5.02
C ALA A 169 16.78 15.46 -4.74
N LEU A 170 17.55 16.37 -5.31
CA LEU A 170 19.00 16.49 -5.07
C LEU A 170 19.34 16.99 -3.67
N ARG A 171 18.46 17.76 -3.01
CA ARG A 171 18.69 18.13 -1.60
C ARG A 171 18.61 16.92 -0.67
N ILE A 172 17.81 15.93 -1.04
CA ILE A 172 17.62 14.68 -0.29
C ILE A 172 18.74 13.70 -0.63
N THR A 173 18.99 13.49 -1.92
CA THR A 173 20.01 12.59 -2.45
C THR A 173 20.94 13.33 -3.40
N PRO A 174 21.99 14.01 -2.86
CA PRO A 174 22.87 14.87 -3.66
C PRO A 174 23.65 14.14 -4.77
N SER A 175 23.83 12.83 -4.63
CA SER A 175 24.64 12.01 -5.53
C SER A 175 23.80 11.17 -6.51
N ASN A 176 22.55 11.56 -6.81
CA ASN A 176 21.77 10.84 -7.81
C ASN A 176 22.16 11.29 -9.25
N PRO A 177 22.92 10.48 -10.02
CA PRO A 177 23.39 10.87 -11.34
C PRO A 177 22.26 11.04 -12.35
N ALA A 178 21.16 10.28 -12.22
CA ALA A 178 20.02 10.37 -13.11
C ALA A 178 19.31 11.73 -12.98
N VAL A 179 19.11 12.18 -11.73
CA VAL A 179 18.48 13.49 -11.45
C VAL A 179 19.41 14.64 -11.85
N LEU A 180 20.72 14.51 -11.64
CA LEU A 180 21.70 15.50 -12.10
C LEU A 180 21.69 15.65 -13.62
N ALA A 181 21.67 14.54 -14.35
CA ALA A 181 21.59 14.55 -15.81
C ALA A 181 20.27 15.16 -16.30
N ALA A 182 19.15 14.79 -15.68
CA ALA A 182 17.83 15.34 -16.01
C ALA A 182 17.76 16.85 -15.77
N LEU A 183 18.27 17.32 -14.63
CA LEU A 183 18.31 18.75 -14.32
C LEU A 183 19.25 19.52 -15.26
N LYS A 184 20.37 18.94 -15.70
CA LYS A 184 21.26 19.60 -16.67
C LYS A 184 20.62 19.73 -18.05
N HIS A 185 19.83 18.74 -18.47
CA HIS A 185 19.24 18.69 -19.80
C HIS A 185 17.90 19.45 -19.89
N TYR A 186 17.10 19.41 -18.82
CA TYR A 186 15.72 19.91 -18.80
C TYR A 186 15.49 21.00 -17.76
N GLY A 187 16.44 21.23 -16.85
CA GLY A 187 16.38 22.33 -15.90
C GLY A 187 16.57 23.65 -16.62
N VAL A 188 15.55 24.51 -16.51
CA VAL A 188 15.61 25.92 -16.93
C VAL A 188 16.44 26.71 -15.93
#